data_AF-A0A950XD54-F1
#
_entry.id   AF-A0A950XD54-F1
#
_cell.length_a   1.000
_cell.length_b   1.000
_cell.length_c   1.000
_cell.angle_alpha   90.00
_cell.angle_beta   90.00
_cell.angle_gamma   90.00
#
_symmetry.space_group_name_H-M   'P 1'
#
loop_
_entity.id
_entity.type
_entity.pdbx_description
1 polymer ?
#
loop_
_entity_poly.entity_id
_entity_poly.type
_entity_poly.pdbx_seq_one_letter_code
_entity_poly.pdbx_strand_id
1 'polypeptide(L)'
;MAFELEIGQPLPNGVIIIGELTPVSGIATGLLRAEPVMVDSVTVQIGGGAPVTAELSFGATRIFKANVLVPGPPGPTVVTVTARYDDGRPPQTKSFTAIATAGALSGCWLADDGMLFFLNQSGNTLWGVGLNQGLGLQGQGLSVTTVFAGAVQPVTVMDSAGVGVAGPPIGIPPVTPGIQCTWADVPRGTRSLSGTLDLDPEGGASGVQILNVVAQTGGFTATKLTRVVYAPPQQTDIQTLFELVNKNVSEDETLASEGGTLNLPNLTPYKDPVVVFGRVVNANRYVVVNRRPSDGLTYADFICTQGGGGLDGDIDFDLVLDAGWLDPNFWTEGWQPGVNPQDFLAKVNASDGSLHLEVIMFGRDASCAEPESYNNPPLLPGWQEMDGDSVLINGRPLNGALQTQDPGQPPPPLQVTAIGGHSVDIIDSVRVTGALVLDCGHTGDLGTLFDRCQASNASYANQEIHPIYAIDIINATSQENLSGVWGDNYGMTYYVSHVGDTVWWFGMGPFRNGNFAQVFLGVSTDGTIEGSWQDVPLAPGVSGEPLQLSIDTTRMLLMPTSSDSLADRRWRKLYDAPAPSVP
;
A
#
# COMPACT_ATOMS: atom_id res chain seq x y z
N MET A 1 -3.86 -9.66 35.84
CA MET A 1 -4.37 -9.09 34.57
C MET A 1 -4.02 -7.63 34.55
N ALA A 2 -3.40 -7.15 33.47
CA ALA A 2 -3.17 -5.73 33.26
C ALA A 2 -4.50 -5.02 32.94
N PHE A 3 -4.57 -3.72 33.20
CA PHE A 3 -5.70 -2.89 32.79
C PHE A 3 -5.61 -2.68 31.29
N GLU A 4 -6.72 -2.87 30.60
CA GLU A 4 -6.75 -2.81 29.14
C GLU A 4 -7.95 -1.97 28.70
N LEU A 5 -7.64 -0.86 28.02
CA LEU A 5 -8.57 -0.12 27.18
C LEU A 5 -8.30 -0.55 25.75
N GLU A 6 -9.30 -1.00 25.02
CA GLU A 6 -9.19 -1.40 23.62
C GLU A 6 -10.33 -0.75 22.84
N ILE A 7 -10.04 -0.23 21.65
CA ILE A 7 -11.03 0.40 20.78
C ILE A 7 -11.31 -0.56 19.63
N GLY A 8 -12.55 -1.02 19.52
CA GLY A 8 -12.99 -1.96 18.50
C GLY A 8 -13.54 -1.29 17.24
N GLN A 9 -14.15 -0.11 17.36
CA GLN A 9 -14.65 0.70 16.23
C GLN A 9 -14.62 2.20 16.55
N PRO A 10 -14.44 3.10 15.56
CA PRO A 10 -13.93 2.77 14.24
C PRO A 10 -12.52 2.20 14.37
N LEU A 11 -12.06 1.50 13.34
CA LEU A 11 -10.71 0.95 13.34
C LEU A 11 -9.70 2.06 13.00
N PRO A 12 -8.42 1.91 13.39
CA PRO A 12 -7.35 2.78 12.90
C PRO A 12 -7.39 2.94 11.39
N ASN A 13 -7.28 4.19 10.92
CA ASN A 13 -7.42 4.63 9.53
C ASN A 13 -8.78 4.33 8.88
N GLY A 14 -9.80 3.96 9.67
CA GLY A 14 -11.17 3.81 9.19
C GLY A 14 -11.79 5.13 8.77
N VAL A 15 -12.73 5.07 7.82
CA VAL A 15 -13.44 6.24 7.29
C VAL A 15 -14.62 6.62 8.17
N ILE A 16 -14.75 7.91 8.47
CA ILE A 16 -15.88 8.48 9.21
C ILE A 16 -16.42 9.72 8.48
N ILE A 17 -17.73 9.96 8.55
CA ILE A 17 -18.39 10.99 7.73
C ILE A 17 -18.64 12.26 8.54
N ILE A 18 -18.16 13.39 8.05
CA ILE A 18 -18.35 14.71 8.66
C ILE A 18 -19.84 15.05 8.72
N GLY A 19 -20.28 15.50 9.89
CA GLY A 19 -21.68 15.85 10.13
C GLY A 19 -22.57 14.64 10.45
N GLU A 20 -22.05 13.41 10.41
CA GLU A 20 -22.77 12.22 10.82
C GLU A 20 -22.34 11.72 12.19
N LEU A 21 -23.21 10.91 12.82
CA LEU A 21 -22.91 10.20 14.05
C LEU A 21 -22.10 8.94 13.72
N THR A 22 -20.87 8.86 14.19
CA THR A 22 -20.02 7.67 14.08
C THR A 22 -20.15 6.79 15.31
N PRO A 23 -20.48 5.50 15.15
CA PRO A 23 -20.46 4.55 16.27
C PRO A 23 -19.01 4.28 16.69
N VAL A 24 -18.70 4.56 17.95
CA VAL A 24 -17.42 4.23 18.59
C VAL A 24 -17.67 3.21 19.69
N SER A 25 -16.93 2.10 19.68
CA SER A 25 -17.10 1.04 20.66
C SER A 25 -15.80 0.30 20.95
N GLY A 26 -15.76 -0.42 22.07
CA GLY A 26 -14.60 -1.18 22.49
C GLY A 26 -14.76 -1.79 23.86
N ILE A 27 -13.64 -2.16 24.48
CA ILE A 27 -13.58 -2.83 25.77
C ILE A 27 -12.73 -2.00 26.74
N ALA A 28 -13.19 -1.88 27.98
CA ALA A 28 -12.42 -1.32 29.08
C ALA A 28 -12.46 -2.27 30.28
N THR A 29 -11.30 -2.74 30.72
CA THR A 29 -11.18 -3.77 31.77
C THR A 29 -10.65 -3.19 33.07
N GLY A 30 -11.40 -3.43 34.16
CA GLY A 30 -10.99 -3.14 35.54
C GLY A 30 -10.26 -4.33 36.21
N LEU A 31 -9.77 -4.15 37.44
CA LEU A 31 -9.18 -5.25 38.21
C LEU A 31 -10.25 -6.09 38.91
N LEU A 32 -10.11 -7.41 38.83
CA LEU A 32 -10.75 -8.37 39.74
C LEU A 32 -10.00 -8.36 41.09
N ARG A 33 -10.26 -7.38 41.95
CA ARG A 33 -9.87 -7.41 43.38
C ARG A 33 -11.12 -7.58 44.27
N ALA A 34 -10.90 -7.82 45.56
CA ALA A 34 -11.94 -8.05 46.56
C ALA A 34 -12.96 -6.90 46.66
N GLU A 35 -12.57 -5.69 46.24
CA GLU A 35 -13.48 -4.66 45.74
C GLU A 35 -13.23 -4.51 44.23
N PRO A 36 -14.25 -4.66 43.37
CA PRO A 36 -14.08 -4.49 41.93
C PRO A 36 -13.68 -3.03 41.67
N VAL A 37 -12.48 -2.78 41.14
CA VAL A 37 -12.16 -1.47 40.57
C VAL A 37 -12.91 -1.42 39.25
N MET A 38 -14.00 -0.66 39.19
CA MET A 38 -14.85 -0.59 38.02
C MET A 38 -14.45 0.60 37.17
N VAL A 39 -14.51 0.41 35.85
CA VAL A 39 -14.56 1.53 34.92
C VAL A 39 -15.86 2.28 35.22
N ASP A 40 -15.70 3.53 35.68
CA ASP A 40 -16.78 4.43 36.10
C ASP A 40 -17.43 5.10 34.89
N SER A 41 -16.59 5.65 34.01
CA SER A 41 -17.04 6.29 32.77
C SER A 41 -16.03 6.10 31.65
N VAL A 42 -16.54 6.03 30.42
CA VAL A 42 -15.75 6.13 29.21
C VAL A 42 -16.26 7.33 28.43
N THR A 43 -15.37 8.23 28.03
CA THR A 43 -15.69 9.34 27.14
C THR A 43 -14.99 9.16 25.81
N VAL A 44 -15.68 9.47 24.73
CA VAL A 44 -15.18 9.39 23.36
C VAL A 44 -15.19 10.79 22.74
N GLN A 45 -14.10 11.16 22.09
CA GLN A 45 -13.97 12.42 21.36
C GLN A 45 -13.41 12.15 19.97
N ILE A 46 -13.98 12.79 18.95
CA ILE A 46 -13.48 12.75 17.57
C ILE A 46 -13.02 14.15 17.18
N GLY A 47 -11.75 14.29 16.79
CA GLY A 47 -11.14 15.55 16.39
C GLY A 47 -11.28 16.65 17.46
N GLY A 48 -11.60 17.87 17.01
CA GLY A 48 -11.89 19.01 17.90
C GLY A 48 -13.30 19.02 18.50
N GLY A 49 -14.07 17.94 18.38
CA GLY A 49 -15.46 17.85 18.84
C GLY A 49 -15.58 17.78 20.37
N ALA A 50 -16.80 17.91 20.89
CA ALA A 50 -17.05 17.73 22.32
C ALA A 50 -16.99 16.24 22.71
N PRO A 51 -16.39 15.87 23.87
CA PRO A 51 -16.44 14.50 24.36
C PRO A 51 -17.88 14.04 24.65
N VAL A 52 -18.20 12.80 24.25
CA VAL A 52 -19.48 12.13 24.49
C VAL A 52 -19.27 10.99 25.48
N THR A 53 -20.09 10.92 26.52
CA THR A 53 -20.07 9.80 27.47
C THR A 53 -20.69 8.56 26.83
N ALA A 54 -19.95 7.46 26.83
CA ALA A 54 -20.39 6.17 26.28
C ALA A 54 -21.32 5.42 27.24
N GLU A 55 -22.25 4.65 26.68
CA GLU A 55 -22.99 3.63 27.40
C GLU A 55 -22.04 2.47 27.76
N LEU A 56 -22.18 1.90 28.96
CA LEU A 56 -21.35 0.81 29.47
C LEU A 56 -22.18 -0.45 29.79
N SER A 57 -21.67 -1.63 29.44
CA SER A 57 -22.24 -2.91 29.87
C SER A 57 -22.02 -3.19 31.36
N PHE A 58 -22.70 -4.20 31.92
CA PHE A 58 -22.37 -4.71 33.26
C PHE A 58 -21.14 -5.66 33.22
N GLY A 59 -20.54 -5.97 34.37
CA GLY A 59 -19.31 -6.80 34.50
C GLY A 59 -17.99 -6.04 34.66
N ALA A 60 -16.94 -6.73 35.13
CA ALA A 60 -15.60 -6.15 35.34
C ALA A 60 -14.89 -5.74 34.03
N THR A 61 -15.25 -6.40 32.94
CA THR A 61 -14.95 -6.00 31.56
C THR A 61 -16.17 -5.26 31.02
N ARG A 62 -16.03 -3.96 30.78
CA ARG A 62 -17.09 -3.10 30.25
C ARG A 62 -16.96 -3.01 28.74
N ILE A 63 -18.02 -3.34 28.02
CA ILE A 63 -18.18 -2.96 26.62
C ILE A 63 -18.72 -1.52 26.62
N PHE A 64 -18.03 -0.60 25.94
CA PHE A 64 -18.51 0.77 25.77
C PHE A 64 -19.05 1.01 24.37
N LYS A 65 -20.07 1.86 24.24
CA LYS A 65 -20.64 2.32 22.96
C LYS A 65 -21.04 3.79 23.03
N ALA A 66 -20.63 4.57 22.03
CA ALA A 66 -21.04 5.96 21.87
C ALA A 66 -21.34 6.26 20.39
N ASN A 67 -22.28 7.15 20.12
CA ASN A 67 -22.46 7.73 18.80
C ASN A 67 -21.95 9.17 18.85
N VAL A 68 -20.87 9.45 18.13
CA VAL A 68 -20.16 10.74 18.24
C VAL A 68 -20.24 11.47 16.92
N LEU A 69 -20.68 12.73 16.97
CA LEU A 69 -20.72 13.59 15.79
C LEU A 69 -19.30 13.86 15.30
N VAL A 70 -19.04 13.64 14.01
CA VAL A 70 -17.74 13.92 13.40
C VAL A 70 -17.66 15.40 13.03
N PRO A 71 -16.77 16.19 13.67
CA PRO A 71 -16.54 17.58 13.28
C PRO A 71 -15.68 17.65 12.01
N GLY A 72 -15.75 18.76 11.27
CA GLY A 72 -14.88 19.01 10.13
C GLY A 72 -13.43 19.38 10.52
N PRO A 73 -12.59 19.83 9.57
CA PRO A 73 -12.72 19.64 8.11
C PRO A 73 -12.34 18.19 7.69
N PRO A 74 -12.51 17.82 6.40
CA PRO A 74 -12.01 16.54 5.89
C PRO A 74 -10.52 16.34 6.15
N GLY A 75 -10.13 15.09 6.38
CA GLY A 75 -8.74 14.65 6.48
C GLY A 75 -8.49 13.72 7.67
N PRO A 76 -7.21 13.44 7.98
CA PRO A 76 -6.81 12.71 9.17
C PRO A 76 -7.37 13.38 10.42
N THR A 77 -8.12 12.64 11.23
CA THR A 77 -8.69 13.12 12.50
C THR A 77 -8.44 12.13 13.63
N VAL A 78 -8.20 12.63 14.83
CA VAL A 78 -7.87 11.78 15.98
C VAL A 78 -9.13 11.36 16.71
N VAL A 79 -9.35 10.05 16.86
CA VAL A 79 -10.35 9.49 17.78
C VAL A 79 -9.65 9.24 19.10
N THR A 80 -10.17 9.81 20.18
CA THR A 80 -9.64 9.67 21.53
C THR A 80 -10.69 9.04 22.43
N VAL A 81 -10.31 7.97 23.12
CA VAL A 81 -11.14 7.28 24.11
C VAL A 81 -10.44 7.37 25.46
N THR A 82 -11.15 7.88 26.46
CA THR A 82 -10.65 8.02 27.83
C THR A 82 -11.52 7.23 28.78
N ALA A 83 -10.93 6.27 29.48
CA ALA A 83 -11.57 5.50 30.55
C ALA A 83 -11.16 6.04 31.92
N ARG A 84 -12.16 6.27 32.79
CA ARG A 84 -11.99 6.69 34.19
C ARG A 84 -12.43 5.57 35.12
N TYR A 85 -11.81 5.52 36.30
CA TYR A 85 -12.02 4.45 37.27
C TYR A 85 -12.48 5.04 38.60
N ASP A 86 -13.30 4.28 39.32
CA ASP A 86 -13.93 4.65 40.59
C ASP A 86 -12.95 4.88 41.76
N ASP A 87 -11.74 4.32 41.69
CA ASP A 87 -10.72 4.44 42.73
C ASP A 87 -9.83 5.69 42.62
N GLY A 88 -10.18 6.63 41.73
CA GLY A 88 -9.54 7.94 41.63
C GLY A 88 -8.16 7.93 40.96
N ARG A 89 -7.73 6.82 40.37
CA ARG A 89 -6.48 6.74 39.61
C ARG A 89 -6.49 7.60 38.33
N PRO A 90 -5.32 7.86 37.71
CA PRO A 90 -5.25 8.55 36.43
C PRO A 90 -6.06 7.83 35.34
N PRO A 91 -6.77 8.57 34.46
CA PRO A 91 -7.49 7.98 33.35
C PRO A 91 -6.57 7.26 32.36
N GLN A 92 -7.03 6.17 31.77
CA GLN A 92 -6.38 5.58 30.60
C GLN A 92 -6.91 6.25 29.34
N THR A 93 -6.01 6.67 28.45
CA THR A 93 -6.37 7.28 27.18
C THR A 93 -5.73 6.49 26.05
N LYS A 94 -6.53 6.13 25.04
CA LYS A 94 -6.04 5.63 23.76
C LYS A 94 -6.54 6.53 22.65
N SER A 95 -5.68 6.74 21.67
CA SER A 95 -5.99 7.52 20.49
C SER A 95 -5.49 6.82 19.23
N PHE A 96 -6.21 7.00 18.13
CA PHE A 96 -5.77 6.61 16.80
C PHE A 96 -6.28 7.61 15.76
N THR A 97 -5.70 7.57 14.57
CA THR A 97 -6.11 8.41 13.43
C THR A 97 -7.19 7.69 12.62
N ALA A 98 -8.31 8.36 12.36
CA ALA A 98 -9.33 7.99 11.38
C ALA A 98 -9.32 8.98 10.21
N ILE A 99 -10.03 8.66 9.12
CA ILE A 99 -10.13 9.52 7.94
C ILE A 99 -11.52 10.15 7.91
N ALA A 100 -11.62 11.43 8.26
CA ALA A 100 -12.87 12.18 8.15
C ALA A 100 -13.09 12.61 6.70
N THR A 101 -14.24 12.30 6.12
CA THR A 101 -14.57 12.70 4.74
C THR A 101 -15.93 13.39 4.67
N ALA A 102 -16.12 14.21 3.64
CA ALA A 102 -17.40 14.84 3.33
C ALA A 102 -18.18 14.00 2.29
N GLY A 103 -19.49 14.18 2.25
CA GLY A 103 -20.36 13.52 1.27
C GLY A 103 -20.88 12.17 1.72
N ALA A 104 -22.20 11.98 1.61
CA ALA A 104 -22.91 10.79 2.08
C ALA A 104 -22.55 9.51 1.30
N LEU A 105 -21.77 9.62 0.22
CA LEU A 105 -21.33 8.51 -0.62
C LEU A 105 -19.86 8.12 -0.38
N SER A 106 -19.08 8.94 0.33
CA SER A 106 -17.67 8.68 0.58
C SER A 106 -17.47 7.50 1.52
N GLY A 107 -16.46 6.65 1.29
CA GLY A 107 -16.14 5.49 2.11
C GLY A 107 -15.78 4.23 1.32
N CYS A 108 -15.75 3.09 2.01
CA CYS A 108 -15.51 1.79 1.38
C CYS A 108 -16.82 1.04 1.13
N TRP A 109 -16.89 0.35 0.00
CA TRP A 109 -18.07 -0.31 -0.51
C TRP A 109 -17.70 -1.69 -1.08
N LEU A 110 -18.36 -2.73 -0.61
CA LEU A 110 -18.22 -4.08 -1.14
C LEU A 110 -19.24 -4.31 -2.26
N ALA A 111 -18.75 -4.64 -3.44
CA ALA A 111 -19.59 -5.08 -4.55
C ALA A 111 -19.99 -6.55 -4.39
N ASP A 112 -21.12 -6.91 -5.00
CA ASP A 112 -21.65 -8.27 -5.05
C ASP A 112 -20.80 -9.25 -5.88
N ASP A 113 -19.88 -8.75 -6.70
CA ASP A 113 -18.84 -9.53 -7.37
C ASP A 113 -17.54 -9.68 -6.57
N GLY A 114 -17.50 -9.15 -5.34
CA GLY A 114 -16.38 -9.27 -4.40
C GLY A 114 -15.30 -8.19 -4.53
N MET A 115 -15.44 -7.22 -5.44
CA MET A 115 -14.53 -6.06 -5.49
C MET A 115 -14.79 -5.09 -4.32
N LEU A 116 -13.73 -4.46 -3.81
CA LEU A 116 -13.86 -3.32 -2.89
C LEU A 116 -13.70 -2.02 -3.67
N PHE A 117 -14.62 -1.09 -3.44
CA PHE A 117 -14.65 0.23 -4.01
C PHE A 117 -14.39 1.29 -2.93
N PHE A 118 -13.45 2.18 -3.19
CA PHE A 118 -13.10 3.32 -2.34
C PHE A 118 -13.60 4.58 -3.01
N LEU A 119 -14.67 5.16 -2.44
CA LEU A 119 -15.39 6.27 -3.03
C LEU A 119 -15.11 7.57 -2.29
N ASN A 120 -14.96 8.65 -3.04
CA ASN A 120 -14.88 10.00 -2.50
C ASN A 120 -15.87 10.91 -3.25
N GLN A 121 -16.84 11.45 -2.54
CA GLN A 121 -17.73 12.48 -3.05
C GLN A 121 -17.20 13.87 -2.70
N SER A 122 -16.78 14.60 -3.73
CA SER A 122 -16.34 15.98 -3.63
C SER A 122 -17.34 16.88 -4.37
N GLY A 123 -18.14 17.63 -3.60
CA GLY A 123 -19.26 18.41 -4.13
C GLY A 123 -20.28 17.53 -4.88
N ASN A 124 -20.47 17.82 -6.17
CA ASN A 124 -21.37 17.08 -7.05
C ASN A 124 -20.64 16.04 -7.90
N THR A 125 -19.41 15.68 -7.57
CA THR A 125 -18.66 14.65 -8.29
C THR A 125 -18.37 13.48 -7.35
N LEU A 126 -18.69 12.27 -7.80
CA LEU A 126 -18.27 11.03 -7.17
C LEU A 126 -17.05 10.50 -7.89
N TRP A 127 -16.00 10.23 -7.15
CA TRP A 127 -14.76 9.61 -7.60
C TRP A 127 -14.62 8.24 -6.96
N GLY A 128 -14.00 7.29 -7.66
CA GLY A 128 -13.79 5.98 -7.09
C GLY A 128 -12.72 5.14 -7.76
N VAL A 129 -12.15 4.23 -6.97
CA VAL A 129 -11.36 3.10 -7.44
C VAL A 129 -11.96 1.80 -6.91
N GLY A 130 -12.11 0.81 -7.78
CA GLY A 130 -12.50 -0.57 -7.47
C GLY A 130 -11.30 -1.50 -7.62
N LEU A 131 -11.07 -2.35 -6.61
CA LEU A 131 -9.96 -3.29 -6.57
C LEU A 131 -10.47 -4.70 -6.26
N ASN A 132 -10.05 -5.68 -7.06
CA ASN A 132 -10.25 -7.08 -6.68
C ASN A 132 -9.38 -7.42 -5.45
N GLN A 133 -9.87 -8.29 -4.57
CA GLN A 133 -9.17 -8.68 -3.34
C GLN A 133 -8.22 -9.86 -3.57
N GLY A 134 -7.35 -9.78 -4.59
CA GLY A 134 -6.41 -10.86 -4.92
C GLY A 134 -5.63 -11.36 -3.70
N LEU A 135 -5.17 -12.61 -3.74
CA LEU A 135 -4.48 -13.25 -2.62
C LEU A 135 -3.12 -12.59 -2.33
N GLY A 136 -2.74 -12.60 -1.05
CA GLY A 136 -1.41 -12.22 -0.58
C GLY A 136 -1.18 -10.72 -0.32
N LEU A 137 0.01 -10.40 0.20
CA LEU A 137 0.43 -9.09 0.70
C LEU A 137 0.15 -7.93 -0.26
N GLN A 138 0.38 -8.14 -1.56
CA GLN A 138 0.27 -7.14 -2.63
C GLN A 138 -0.90 -7.43 -3.59
N GLY A 139 -1.74 -8.42 -3.29
CA GLY A 139 -2.71 -9.02 -4.22
C GLY A 139 -3.83 -8.09 -4.67
N GLN A 140 -4.12 -7.05 -3.88
CA GLN A 140 -5.22 -6.14 -4.14
C GLN A 140 -5.04 -5.40 -5.47
N GLY A 141 -6.00 -5.55 -6.39
CA GLY A 141 -6.02 -4.89 -7.70
C GLY A 141 -5.17 -5.55 -8.79
N LEU A 142 -4.42 -6.62 -8.51
CA LEU A 142 -3.53 -7.25 -9.50
C LEU A 142 -4.26 -7.92 -10.66
N SER A 143 -5.55 -8.27 -10.50
CA SER A 143 -6.36 -8.83 -11.60
C SER A 143 -7.25 -7.77 -12.24
N VAL A 144 -7.94 -6.98 -11.41
CA VAL A 144 -8.87 -5.93 -11.84
C VAL A 144 -8.67 -4.70 -10.97
N THR A 145 -8.35 -3.59 -11.62
CA THR A 145 -8.38 -2.26 -11.01
C THR A 145 -9.15 -1.34 -11.94
N THR A 146 -10.23 -0.77 -11.43
CA THR A 146 -11.17 0.06 -12.18
C THR A 146 -11.24 1.43 -11.52
N VAL A 147 -11.15 2.51 -12.29
CA VAL A 147 -11.39 3.87 -11.79
C VAL A 147 -12.62 4.45 -12.45
N PHE A 148 -13.30 5.35 -11.74
CA PHE A 148 -14.46 6.04 -12.26
C PHE A 148 -14.66 7.43 -11.66
N ALA A 149 -15.37 8.25 -12.41
CA ALA A 149 -15.82 9.55 -11.96
C ALA A 149 -17.20 9.87 -12.58
N GLY A 150 -18.04 10.57 -11.84
CA GLY A 150 -19.40 10.87 -12.29
C GLY A 150 -20.10 11.98 -11.53
N ALA A 151 -21.16 12.52 -12.14
CA ALA A 151 -21.94 13.59 -11.56
C ALA A 151 -23.02 13.03 -10.61
N VAL A 152 -23.03 13.53 -9.38
CA VAL A 152 -24.10 13.32 -8.40
C VAL A 152 -25.16 14.38 -8.65
N GLN A 153 -26.34 13.97 -9.11
CA GLN A 153 -27.47 14.88 -9.26
C GLN A 153 -28.01 15.27 -7.88
N PRO A 154 -28.22 16.57 -7.59
CA PRO A 154 -28.82 16.99 -6.32
C PRO A 154 -30.20 16.35 -6.16
N VAL A 155 -30.41 15.66 -5.04
CA VAL A 155 -31.76 15.22 -4.65
C VAL A 155 -32.52 16.47 -4.24
N THR A 156 -33.32 17.03 -5.14
CA THR A 156 -34.37 17.97 -4.73
C THR A 156 -35.40 17.20 -3.92
N VAL A 157 -35.23 17.17 -2.60
CA VAL A 157 -36.30 16.72 -1.70
C VAL A 157 -37.41 17.75 -1.87
N MET A 158 -38.46 17.40 -2.63
CA MET A 158 -39.70 18.15 -2.54
C MET A 158 -40.18 17.99 -1.10
N ASP A 159 -40.06 19.07 -0.33
CA ASP A 159 -40.63 19.14 1.01
C ASP A 159 -42.13 18.88 0.89
N SER A 160 -42.58 17.70 1.30
CA SER A 160 -43.99 17.35 1.37
C SER A 160 -44.75 18.11 2.45
N ALA A 161 -44.12 19.10 3.11
CA ALA A 161 -44.80 20.05 3.97
C ALA A 161 -45.63 21.06 3.14
N GLY A 162 -46.80 20.61 2.69
CA GLY A 162 -47.96 21.49 2.62
C GLY A 162 -48.65 21.66 1.28
N VAL A 163 -49.21 20.59 0.70
CA VAL A 163 -50.44 20.72 -0.10
C VAL A 163 -51.33 19.50 0.12
N GLY A 164 -52.27 19.62 1.06
CA GLY A 164 -53.44 18.74 1.09
C GLY A 164 -54.37 19.11 -0.05
N VAL A 165 -54.22 18.47 -1.21
CA VAL A 165 -55.26 18.44 -2.24
C VAL A 165 -55.39 17.01 -2.75
N ALA A 166 -56.49 16.37 -2.38
CA ALA A 166 -56.95 15.12 -2.96
C ALA A 166 -57.29 15.35 -4.44
N GLY A 167 -56.40 14.94 -5.33
CA GLY A 167 -56.62 14.86 -6.78
C GLY A 167 -56.07 13.54 -7.31
N PRO A 168 -56.60 13.01 -8.43
CA PRO A 168 -56.19 11.72 -8.97
C PRO A 168 -54.72 11.75 -9.40
N PRO A 169 -54.02 10.60 -9.35
CA PRO A 169 -52.58 10.54 -9.59
C PRO A 169 -52.28 10.94 -11.04
N ILE A 170 -51.74 12.14 -11.23
CA ILE A 170 -51.06 12.51 -12.47
C ILE A 170 -49.71 11.80 -12.40
N GLY A 171 -49.50 10.83 -13.30
CA GLY A 171 -48.26 10.08 -13.45
C GLY A 171 -47.12 10.98 -13.92
N ILE A 172 -46.54 11.73 -12.99
CA ILE A 172 -45.20 12.27 -13.15
C ILE A 172 -44.27 11.06 -12.99
N PRO A 173 -43.48 10.68 -14.00
CA PRO A 173 -42.51 9.59 -13.84
C PRO A 173 -41.59 9.97 -12.67
N PRO A 174 -41.25 9.02 -11.78
CA PRO A 174 -40.29 9.29 -10.72
C PRO A 174 -39.02 9.80 -11.39
N VAL A 175 -38.60 11.02 -11.04
CA VAL A 175 -37.31 11.58 -11.43
C VAL A 175 -36.30 10.60 -10.87
N THR A 176 -35.68 9.78 -11.71
CA THR A 176 -34.75 8.74 -11.26
C THR A 176 -33.57 9.45 -10.63
N PRO A 177 -33.41 9.42 -9.30
CA PRO A 177 -32.19 9.93 -8.68
C PRO A 177 -31.07 9.04 -9.19
N GLY A 178 -30.03 9.61 -9.77
CA GLY A 178 -28.99 8.84 -10.42
C GLY A 178 -27.66 9.55 -10.37
N ILE A 179 -26.61 8.79 -10.11
CA ILE A 179 -25.22 9.20 -10.26
C ILE A 179 -24.76 8.63 -11.60
N GLN A 180 -24.39 9.50 -12.54
CA GLN A 180 -23.96 9.09 -13.87
C GLN A 180 -22.44 9.16 -13.95
N CYS A 181 -21.81 8.01 -14.12
CA CYS A 181 -20.36 7.83 -14.13
C CYS A 181 -19.85 7.36 -15.49
N THR A 182 -18.59 7.67 -15.74
CA THR A 182 -17.74 6.99 -16.73
C THR A 182 -16.63 6.26 -15.98
N TRP A 183 -16.14 5.16 -16.54
CA TRP A 183 -15.14 4.31 -15.89
C TRP A 183 -14.15 3.72 -16.90
N ALA A 184 -12.96 3.37 -16.41
CA ALA A 184 -11.95 2.63 -17.15
C ALA A 184 -11.15 1.69 -16.23
N ASP A 185 -10.74 0.54 -16.76
CA ASP A 185 -9.72 -0.31 -16.16
C ASP A 185 -8.33 0.31 -16.39
N VAL A 186 -7.45 0.18 -15.40
CA VAL A 186 -6.06 0.68 -15.41
C VAL A 186 -5.07 -0.48 -15.25
N PRO A 187 -3.83 -0.37 -15.77
CA PRO A 187 -2.92 -1.50 -15.96
C PRO A 187 -2.29 -2.08 -14.68
N ARG A 188 -2.80 -1.74 -13.48
CA ARG A 188 -2.55 -2.56 -12.28
C ARG A 188 -3.21 -3.93 -12.43
N GLY A 189 -4.43 -3.95 -12.95
CA GLY A 189 -5.11 -5.16 -13.38
C GLY A 189 -4.60 -5.64 -14.73
N THR A 190 -5.16 -6.76 -15.21
CA THR A 190 -4.85 -7.32 -16.54
C THR A 190 -5.90 -6.97 -17.60
N ARG A 191 -7.03 -6.37 -17.16
CA ARG A 191 -8.10 -5.90 -18.04
C ARG A 191 -7.84 -4.50 -18.56
N SER A 192 -8.41 -4.20 -19.72
CA SER A 192 -8.39 -2.87 -20.34
C SER A 192 -9.77 -2.58 -20.96
N LEU A 193 -10.78 -2.47 -20.11
CA LEU A 193 -12.16 -2.15 -20.49
C LEU A 193 -12.53 -0.74 -20.04
N SER A 194 -13.59 -0.19 -20.60
CA SER A 194 -14.12 1.13 -20.23
C SER A 194 -15.60 1.25 -20.61
N GLY A 195 -16.33 2.11 -19.91
CA GLY A 195 -17.74 2.34 -20.21
C GLY A 195 -18.40 3.39 -19.33
N THR A 196 -19.71 3.25 -19.22
CA THR A 196 -20.60 4.08 -18.40
C THR A 196 -21.20 3.25 -17.26
N LEU A 197 -21.57 3.93 -16.19
CA LEU A 197 -22.14 3.35 -14.98
C LEU A 197 -23.16 4.31 -14.38
N ASP A 198 -24.41 3.88 -14.23
CA ASP A 198 -25.46 4.64 -13.54
C ASP A 198 -25.75 3.98 -12.19
N LEU A 199 -25.64 4.76 -11.12
CA LEU A 199 -25.86 4.31 -9.74
C LEU A 199 -27.09 5.00 -9.12
N ASP A 200 -27.92 4.23 -8.42
CA ASP A 200 -29.04 4.72 -7.64
C ASP A 200 -28.78 4.52 -6.13
N PRO A 201 -28.60 5.60 -5.34
CA PRO A 201 -28.34 5.51 -3.92
C PRO A 201 -29.59 5.17 -3.11
N GLU A 202 -29.53 4.11 -2.32
CA GLU A 202 -30.57 3.72 -1.37
C GLU A 202 -30.11 4.02 0.07
N GLY A 203 -30.87 4.89 0.75
CA GLY A 203 -30.56 5.42 2.08
C GLY A 203 -31.50 4.96 3.18
N GLY A 204 -30.99 5.03 4.42
CA GLY A 204 -31.76 4.86 5.65
C GLY A 204 -31.45 5.95 6.68
N ALA A 205 -31.87 5.76 7.93
CA ALA A 205 -31.63 6.72 9.02
C ALA A 205 -30.14 7.00 9.32
N SER A 206 -29.24 6.16 8.79
CA SER A 206 -27.79 6.23 8.95
C SER A 206 -27.06 6.58 7.63
N GLY A 207 -27.72 7.31 6.72
CA GLY A 207 -27.15 7.70 5.43
C GLY A 207 -27.33 6.66 4.32
N VAL A 208 -26.61 6.83 3.21
CA VAL A 208 -26.64 5.91 2.06
C VAL A 208 -25.84 4.65 2.38
N GLN A 209 -26.49 3.49 2.30
CA GLN A 209 -25.89 2.19 2.66
C GLN A 209 -25.76 1.25 1.47
N ILE A 210 -26.51 1.50 0.40
CA ILE A 210 -26.51 0.70 -0.82
C ILE A 210 -26.42 1.64 -2.03
N LEU A 211 -25.63 1.25 -3.03
CA LEU A 211 -25.69 1.81 -4.39
C LEU A 211 -26.11 0.69 -5.34
N ASN A 212 -27.27 0.84 -5.97
CA ASN A 212 -27.75 -0.09 -6.99
C ASN A 212 -27.15 0.32 -8.35
N VAL A 213 -26.59 -0.63 -9.09
CA VAL A 213 -26.16 -0.38 -10.46
C VAL A 213 -27.36 -0.57 -11.37
N VAL A 214 -27.92 0.54 -11.86
CA VAL A 214 -29.18 0.52 -12.64
C VAL A 214 -28.95 0.42 -14.14
N ALA A 215 -27.79 0.89 -14.62
CA ALA A 215 -27.34 0.69 -15.99
C ALA A 215 -25.80 0.67 -16.05
N GLN A 216 -25.25 -0.11 -16.98
CA GLN A 216 -23.81 -0.21 -17.19
C GLN A 216 -23.47 -0.63 -18.61
N THR A 217 -22.31 -0.20 -19.09
CA THR A 217 -21.71 -0.64 -20.36
C THR A 217 -20.26 -1.07 -20.13
N GLY A 218 -19.61 -1.63 -21.16
CA GLY A 218 -18.17 -1.88 -21.12
C GLY A 218 -17.71 -3.10 -20.32
N GLY A 219 -18.62 -3.91 -19.77
CA GLY A 219 -18.26 -5.12 -19.00
C GLY A 219 -18.01 -4.89 -17.50
N PHE A 220 -18.60 -3.84 -16.93
CA PHE A 220 -18.75 -3.74 -15.47
C PHE A 220 -19.67 -4.85 -14.98
N THR A 221 -19.31 -5.53 -13.90
CA THR A 221 -19.95 -6.79 -13.48
C THR A 221 -20.83 -6.66 -12.25
N ALA A 222 -20.46 -5.78 -11.31
CA ALA A 222 -21.23 -5.60 -10.09
C ALA A 222 -22.64 -5.05 -10.40
N THR A 223 -23.64 -5.55 -9.67
CA THR A 223 -25.02 -5.01 -9.75
C THR A 223 -25.39 -4.21 -8.51
N LYS A 224 -24.61 -4.34 -7.43
CA LYS A 224 -24.87 -3.69 -6.16
C LYS A 224 -23.58 -3.45 -5.38
N LEU A 225 -23.47 -2.28 -4.77
CA LEU A 225 -22.42 -1.94 -3.82
C LEU A 225 -23.04 -1.73 -2.43
N THR A 226 -22.48 -2.38 -1.42
CA THR A 226 -22.92 -2.26 -0.02
C THR A 226 -21.82 -1.58 0.79
N ARG A 227 -22.16 -0.54 1.54
CA ARG A 227 -21.19 0.17 2.38
C ARG A 227 -20.60 -0.78 3.42
N VAL A 228 -19.27 -0.75 3.59
CA VAL A 228 -18.53 -1.55 4.57
C VAL A 228 -17.52 -0.70 5.32
N VAL A 229 -17.14 -1.14 6.52
CA VAL A 229 -15.99 -0.57 7.22
C VAL A 229 -14.74 -1.22 6.67
N TYR A 230 -13.83 -0.39 6.14
CA TYR A 230 -12.50 -0.83 5.77
C TYR A 230 -11.51 -0.36 6.82
N ALA A 231 -10.70 -1.29 7.30
CA ALA A 231 -9.48 -0.98 8.01
C ALA A 231 -8.32 -1.45 7.15
N PRO A 232 -7.43 -0.55 6.73
CA PRO A 232 -6.20 -0.99 6.12
C PRO A 232 -5.45 -1.87 7.15
N PRO A 233 -4.80 -2.95 6.71
CA PRO A 233 -3.98 -3.77 7.59
C PRO A 233 -3.01 -2.88 8.36
N GLN A 234 -2.93 -3.05 9.69
CA GLN A 234 -1.87 -2.38 10.44
C GLN A 234 -0.53 -2.88 9.92
N GLN A 235 0.33 -1.95 9.53
CA GLN A 235 1.67 -2.28 9.12
C GLN A 235 2.51 -2.50 10.37
N THR A 236 2.96 -3.73 10.56
CA THR A 236 4.03 -4.06 11.50
C THR A 236 5.26 -3.25 11.12
N ASP A 237 5.94 -2.67 12.11
CA ASP A 237 7.17 -1.94 11.88
C ASP A 237 8.25 -2.87 11.28
N ILE A 238 9.14 -2.29 10.47
CA ILE A 238 10.12 -3.08 9.72
C ILE A 238 11.12 -3.80 10.64
N GLN A 239 11.45 -3.23 11.79
CA GLN A 239 12.38 -3.84 12.75
C GLN A 239 11.79 -5.14 13.32
N THR A 240 10.53 -5.10 13.76
CA THR A 240 9.79 -6.29 14.20
C THR A 240 9.70 -7.34 13.10
N LEU A 241 9.48 -6.94 11.84
CA LEU A 241 9.44 -7.91 10.74
C LEU A 241 10.79 -8.58 10.50
N PHE A 242 11.89 -7.84 10.62
CA PHE A 242 13.24 -8.40 10.49
C PHE A 242 13.57 -9.37 11.63
N GLU A 243 12.99 -9.15 12.80
CA GLU A 243 13.11 -10.06 13.96
C GLU A 243 12.29 -11.33 13.80
N LEU A 244 11.26 -11.34 12.95
CA LEU A 244 10.37 -12.47 12.75
C LEU A 244 10.73 -13.30 11.51
N VAL A 245 11.10 -12.65 10.41
CA VAL A 245 11.36 -13.35 9.15
C VAL A 245 12.64 -14.18 9.25
N ASN A 246 12.50 -15.48 9.03
CA ASN A 246 13.58 -16.45 9.13
C ASN A 246 14.38 -16.55 7.80
N LYS A 247 15.69 -16.76 7.92
CA LYS A 247 16.64 -17.04 6.84
C LYS A 247 17.20 -18.46 6.96
N ASN A 248 17.61 -19.03 5.83
CA ASN A 248 18.33 -20.29 5.81
C ASN A 248 19.82 -20.08 6.17
N VAL A 249 20.19 -20.23 7.44
CA VAL A 249 21.58 -20.06 7.94
C VAL A 249 22.30 -21.40 8.21
N SER A 250 23.64 -21.47 8.07
CA SER A 250 24.43 -22.66 8.49
C SER A 250 24.70 -22.70 9.98
N GLU A 251 24.89 -23.92 10.49
CA GLU A 251 25.47 -24.19 11.82
C GLU A 251 26.88 -23.58 12.03
N ASP A 252 27.66 -23.36 10.95
CA ASP A 252 29.02 -22.79 11.00
C ASP A 252 29.05 -21.25 11.21
N GLU A 253 27.94 -20.54 11.00
CA GLU A 253 27.80 -19.19 11.54
C GLU A 253 27.57 -19.34 13.04
N THR A 254 28.67 -19.34 13.81
CA THR A 254 28.79 -19.67 15.25
C THR A 254 27.83 -19.02 16.27
N LEU A 255 26.74 -18.38 15.83
CA LEU A 255 25.56 -17.98 16.61
C LEU A 255 24.31 -18.87 16.33
N ALA A 256 24.45 -19.94 15.55
CA ALA A 256 23.39 -20.82 15.02
C ALA A 256 22.53 -21.62 16.03
N SER A 257 22.52 -21.30 17.32
CA SER A 257 21.61 -21.96 18.28
C SER A 257 20.21 -21.34 18.35
N GLU A 258 19.93 -20.24 17.63
CA GLU A 258 18.70 -19.45 17.79
C GLU A 258 17.89 -19.19 16.51
N GLY A 259 18.16 -19.87 15.39
CA GLY A 259 17.39 -19.68 14.14
C GLY A 259 17.68 -18.32 13.49
N GLY A 260 18.34 -18.31 12.34
CA GLY A 260 18.70 -17.07 11.67
C GLY A 260 17.45 -16.29 11.25
N THR A 261 17.29 -15.07 11.73
CA THR A 261 16.28 -14.12 11.23
C THR A 261 16.97 -13.05 10.39
N LEU A 262 16.22 -12.21 9.66
CA LEU A 262 16.83 -11.10 8.91
C LEU A 262 17.70 -10.21 9.84
N ASN A 263 17.26 -10.00 11.09
CA ASN A 263 17.91 -9.10 12.05
C ASN A 263 19.21 -9.65 12.70
N LEU A 264 19.47 -10.96 12.67
CA LEU A 264 20.54 -11.57 13.46
C LEU A 264 21.65 -12.21 12.60
N PRO A 265 22.92 -11.81 12.76
CA PRO A 265 23.45 -10.50 13.19
C PRO A 265 23.68 -9.53 12.01
N ASN A 266 23.06 -9.79 10.86
CA ASN A 266 23.52 -9.24 9.59
C ASN A 266 22.73 -8.02 9.15
N LEU A 267 21.39 -8.00 9.10
CA LEU A 267 20.70 -6.86 8.50
C LEU A 267 20.07 -5.92 9.53
N THR A 268 20.39 -4.63 9.45
CA THR A 268 19.73 -3.59 10.24
C THR A 268 18.91 -2.68 9.31
N PRO A 269 17.57 -2.60 9.46
CA PRO A 269 16.74 -1.73 8.64
C PRO A 269 16.79 -0.27 9.09
N TYR A 270 16.98 0.63 8.14
CA TYR A 270 17.17 2.07 8.40
C TYR A 270 16.09 2.96 7.77
N LYS A 271 15.43 2.48 6.70
CA LYS A 271 14.32 3.18 6.04
C LYS A 271 13.45 2.19 5.27
N ASP A 272 12.13 2.27 5.44
CA ASP A 272 11.17 1.36 4.80
C ASP A 272 9.81 2.04 4.59
N PRO A 273 9.20 1.91 3.40
CA PRO A 273 9.84 1.47 2.16
C PRO A 273 10.77 2.57 1.60
N VAL A 274 11.75 2.17 0.79
CA VAL A 274 12.45 3.05 -0.16
C VAL A 274 12.03 2.72 -1.58
N VAL A 275 12.03 3.74 -2.44
CA VAL A 275 11.93 3.59 -3.89
C VAL A 275 13.13 4.30 -4.51
N VAL A 276 13.92 3.57 -5.29
CA VAL A 276 15.08 4.11 -5.98
C VAL A 276 15.03 3.80 -7.45
N PHE A 277 15.59 4.70 -8.26
CA PHE A 277 15.83 4.49 -9.67
C PHE A 277 17.32 4.30 -9.89
N GLY A 278 17.68 3.53 -10.90
CA GLY A 278 19.09 3.39 -11.27
C GLY A 278 19.30 2.49 -12.46
N ARG A 279 20.56 2.11 -12.66
CA ARG A 279 20.95 1.14 -13.68
C ARG A 279 21.54 -0.08 -13.01
N VAL A 280 21.12 -1.25 -13.47
CA VAL A 280 21.72 -2.51 -13.05
C VAL A 280 23.19 -2.50 -13.46
N VAL A 281 24.06 -2.63 -12.47
CA VAL A 281 25.48 -2.86 -12.66
C VAL A 281 25.84 -4.16 -11.95
N ASN A 282 27.04 -4.67 -12.20
CA ASN A 282 27.56 -5.73 -11.36
C ASN A 282 29.08 -5.72 -11.43
N ALA A 283 29.75 -5.79 -10.28
CA ALA A 283 31.21 -5.97 -10.21
C ALA A 283 31.67 -7.29 -10.88
N ASN A 284 30.82 -8.33 -10.86
CA ASN A 284 31.04 -9.70 -11.36
C ASN A 284 30.24 -10.08 -12.63
N ARG A 285 29.67 -9.08 -13.33
CA ARG A 285 29.04 -9.17 -14.67
C ARG A 285 27.66 -9.82 -14.84
N TYR A 286 26.98 -10.35 -13.82
CA TYR A 286 25.62 -10.91 -14.01
C TYR A 286 24.76 -10.84 -12.74
N VAL A 287 23.44 -10.75 -12.89
CA VAL A 287 22.49 -11.04 -11.80
C VAL A 287 22.65 -12.51 -11.42
N VAL A 288 22.72 -12.80 -10.13
CA VAL A 288 22.95 -14.17 -9.63
C VAL A 288 21.86 -14.62 -8.69
N VAL A 289 21.73 -15.94 -8.54
CA VAL A 289 20.92 -16.55 -7.49
C VAL A 289 21.65 -17.75 -6.93
N ASN A 290 21.64 -17.88 -5.60
CA ASN A 290 22.39 -18.93 -4.90
C ASN A 290 21.62 -20.25 -4.78
N ARG A 291 20.44 -20.34 -5.40
CA ARG A 291 19.59 -21.54 -5.40
C ARG A 291 18.93 -21.73 -6.76
N ARG A 292 18.83 -22.99 -7.24
CA ARG A 292 18.10 -23.23 -8.50
C ARG A 292 16.61 -22.95 -8.24
N PRO A 293 15.86 -22.44 -9.24
CA PRO A 293 14.41 -22.29 -9.12
C PRO A 293 13.69 -23.62 -8.85
N SER A 294 14.32 -24.75 -9.19
CA SER A 294 13.84 -26.10 -8.89
C SER A 294 14.22 -26.62 -7.49
N ASP A 295 15.17 -25.98 -6.80
CA ASP A 295 15.69 -26.45 -5.52
C ASP A 295 14.91 -25.80 -4.38
N GLY A 296 14.39 -26.60 -3.43
CA GLY A 296 13.64 -26.03 -2.31
C GLY A 296 12.33 -25.35 -2.72
N LEU A 297 11.55 -26.03 -3.57
CA LEU A 297 10.24 -25.55 -4.03
C LEU A 297 9.26 -25.23 -2.89
N THR A 298 9.48 -25.82 -1.71
CA THR A 298 8.70 -25.53 -0.51
C THR A 298 9.51 -24.76 0.51
N TYR A 299 8.82 -23.95 1.31
CA TYR A 299 9.45 -23.24 2.43
C TYR A 299 10.17 -24.19 3.40
N ALA A 300 9.57 -25.35 3.68
CA ALA A 300 10.13 -26.38 4.55
C ALA A 300 11.49 -26.88 4.05
N ASP A 301 11.58 -27.18 2.76
CA ASP A 301 12.83 -27.60 2.14
C ASP A 301 13.86 -26.47 2.20
N PHE A 302 13.43 -25.24 1.92
CA PHE A 302 14.31 -24.07 1.96
C PHE A 302 14.93 -23.88 3.35
N ILE A 303 14.08 -23.69 4.37
CA ILE A 303 14.53 -23.28 5.70
C ILE A 303 15.34 -24.37 6.41
N CYS A 304 15.14 -25.64 6.04
CA CYS A 304 15.83 -26.79 6.65
C CYS A 304 16.94 -27.41 5.84
N THR A 305 17.26 -26.85 4.68
CA THR A 305 18.45 -27.26 3.96
C THR A 305 19.70 -26.70 4.63
N GLN A 306 20.44 -27.55 5.34
CA GLN A 306 21.78 -27.18 5.84
C GLN A 306 22.69 -26.82 4.65
N GLY A 307 23.13 -25.57 4.56
CA GLY A 307 23.89 -25.09 3.40
C GLY A 307 24.86 -23.92 3.63
N GLY A 308 24.63 -23.11 4.66
CA GLY A 308 25.45 -21.93 4.94
C GLY A 308 25.34 -20.83 3.92
N GLY A 309 25.90 -19.67 4.24
CA GLY A 309 25.76 -18.38 3.53
C GLY A 309 26.17 -18.35 2.05
N GLY A 310 26.36 -19.50 1.39
CA GLY A 310 26.40 -19.62 -0.07
C GLY A 310 25.12 -20.19 -0.70
N LEU A 311 24.06 -20.44 0.08
CA LEU A 311 22.77 -21.04 -0.34
C LEU A 311 21.55 -20.36 0.33
N ASP A 312 21.68 -19.09 0.74
CA ASP A 312 20.59 -18.25 1.27
C ASP A 312 19.42 -18.11 0.29
N GLY A 313 19.66 -18.37 -0.99
CA GLY A 313 18.65 -18.39 -2.03
C GLY A 313 18.28 -17.00 -2.53
N ASP A 314 19.03 -15.98 -2.15
CA ASP A 314 18.74 -14.61 -2.53
C ASP A 314 19.12 -14.39 -4.02
N ILE A 315 18.40 -13.46 -4.67
CA ILE A 315 18.76 -12.96 -6.00
C ILE A 315 19.54 -11.67 -5.81
N ASP A 316 20.78 -11.63 -6.30
CA ASP A 316 21.73 -10.58 -5.97
C ASP A 316 22.18 -9.82 -7.22
N PHE A 317 22.20 -8.51 -7.13
CA PHE A 317 22.76 -7.61 -8.14
C PHE A 317 23.12 -6.26 -7.54
N ASP A 318 23.80 -5.42 -8.32
CA ASP A 318 24.12 -4.06 -7.90
C ASP A 318 23.35 -3.04 -8.74
N LEU A 319 23.17 -1.85 -8.19
CA LEU A 319 22.54 -0.72 -8.87
C LEU A 319 23.38 0.53 -8.67
N VAL A 320 23.72 1.24 -9.74
CA VAL A 320 24.14 2.65 -9.63
C VAL A 320 22.90 3.52 -9.60
N LEU A 321 22.74 4.27 -8.51
CA LEU A 321 21.60 5.16 -8.29
C LEU A 321 21.53 6.28 -9.32
N ASP A 322 20.33 6.51 -9.84
CA ASP A 322 19.98 7.74 -10.52
C ASP A 322 19.56 8.77 -9.46
N ALA A 323 20.55 9.45 -8.88
CA ALA A 323 20.34 10.47 -7.87
C ALA A 323 19.41 11.60 -8.32
N GLY A 324 19.27 11.80 -9.65
CA GLY A 324 18.35 12.78 -10.18
C GLY A 324 16.90 12.43 -9.85
N TRP A 325 16.55 11.15 -9.77
CA TRP A 325 15.20 10.60 -9.59
C TRP A 325 14.88 10.13 -8.16
N LEU A 326 15.77 10.38 -7.20
CA LEU A 326 15.47 10.14 -5.80
C LEU A 326 14.42 11.11 -5.29
N ASP A 327 13.67 10.66 -4.28
CA ASP A 327 12.79 11.52 -3.48
C ASP A 327 13.57 12.78 -3.03
N PRO A 328 13.09 14.00 -3.31
CA PRO A 328 13.72 15.22 -2.82
C PRO A 328 13.92 15.23 -1.30
N ASN A 329 13.05 14.53 -0.55
CA ASN A 329 13.10 14.37 0.89
C ASN A 329 13.79 13.06 1.32
N PHE A 330 14.42 12.32 0.39
CA PHE A 330 15.00 11.00 0.67
C PHE A 330 15.95 11.02 1.87
N TRP A 331 16.78 12.07 1.99
CA TRP A 331 17.80 12.22 3.03
C TRP A 331 17.31 12.95 4.30
N THR A 332 16.04 13.36 4.35
CA THR A 332 15.51 14.18 5.45
C THR A 332 14.32 13.56 6.16
N GLU A 333 13.57 12.66 5.50
CA GLU A 333 12.33 12.09 6.03
C GLU A 333 12.33 10.56 5.97
N GLY A 334 11.47 9.90 6.75
CA GLY A 334 11.21 8.45 6.68
C GLY A 334 12.31 7.53 7.27
N TRP A 335 13.36 8.08 7.85
CA TRP A 335 14.43 7.29 8.50
C TRP A 335 14.03 6.82 9.90
N GLN A 336 14.55 5.67 10.32
CA GLN A 336 14.33 5.15 11.68
C GLN A 336 14.88 6.14 12.74
N PRO A 337 14.27 6.20 13.94
CA PRO A 337 14.74 7.07 15.01
C PRO A 337 16.21 6.84 15.37
N GLY A 338 16.98 7.94 15.49
CA GLY A 338 18.40 7.87 15.88
C GLY A 338 19.38 7.60 14.74
N VAL A 339 18.88 7.42 13.52
CA VAL A 339 19.69 7.24 12.31
C VAL A 339 20.13 8.58 11.76
N ASN A 340 21.40 8.69 11.34
CA ASN A 340 21.90 9.82 10.58
C ASN A 340 21.93 9.48 9.07
N PRO A 341 21.05 10.08 8.24
CA PRO A 341 21.02 9.83 6.79
C PRO A 341 22.33 10.18 6.06
N GLN A 342 23.12 11.08 6.64
CA GLN A 342 24.39 11.50 6.04
C GLN A 342 25.44 10.39 6.05
N ASP A 343 25.35 9.44 6.99
CA ASP A 343 26.28 8.31 7.06
C ASP A 343 26.03 7.36 5.86
N PHE A 344 24.76 7.13 5.52
CA PHE A 344 24.38 6.38 4.32
C PHE A 344 24.79 7.11 3.04
N LEU A 345 24.52 8.41 2.95
CA LEU A 345 24.94 9.20 1.78
C LEU A 345 26.46 9.14 1.59
N ALA A 346 27.24 9.18 2.67
CA ALA A 346 28.69 9.06 2.60
C ALA A 346 29.14 7.69 2.05
N LYS A 347 28.49 6.59 2.46
CA LYS A 347 28.74 5.24 1.94
C LYS A 347 28.37 5.10 0.45
N VAL A 348 27.20 5.62 0.06
CA VAL A 348 26.76 5.67 -1.34
C VAL A 348 27.77 6.43 -2.19
N ASN A 349 28.23 7.60 -1.74
CA ASN A 349 29.23 8.39 -2.45
C ASN A 349 30.59 7.69 -2.53
N ALA A 350 31.01 6.99 -1.47
CA ALA A 350 32.25 6.23 -1.45
C ALA A 350 32.20 4.98 -2.37
N SER A 351 31.00 4.51 -2.68
CA SER A 351 30.73 3.35 -3.55
C SER A 351 30.36 3.77 -4.98
N ASP A 352 30.74 4.98 -5.40
CA ASP A 352 30.42 5.55 -6.72
C ASP A 352 28.90 5.53 -7.06
N GLY A 353 28.05 5.68 -6.05
CA GLY A 353 26.59 5.64 -6.18
C GLY A 353 25.98 4.24 -6.19
N SER A 354 26.78 3.19 -5.94
CA SER A 354 26.33 1.80 -5.93
C SER A 354 25.57 1.43 -4.65
N LEU A 355 24.50 0.65 -4.82
CA LEU A 355 23.82 -0.11 -3.77
C LEU A 355 23.89 -1.61 -4.12
N HIS A 356 24.00 -2.46 -3.10
CA HIS A 356 23.77 -3.89 -3.24
C HIS A 356 22.28 -4.21 -3.10
N LEU A 357 21.76 -5.16 -3.86
CA LEU A 357 20.33 -5.44 -3.98
C LEU A 357 20.09 -6.93 -3.86
N GLU A 358 19.26 -7.31 -2.90
CA GLU A 358 18.96 -8.72 -2.63
C GLU A 358 17.43 -8.96 -2.56
N VAL A 359 16.99 -9.96 -3.31
CA VAL A 359 15.60 -10.45 -3.29
C VAL A 359 15.56 -11.75 -2.50
N ILE A 360 14.87 -11.75 -1.35
CA ILE A 360 14.76 -12.96 -0.53
C ILE A 360 13.91 -14.05 -1.20
N MET A 361 14.23 -15.31 -0.94
CA MET A 361 13.45 -16.44 -1.46
C MET A 361 12.05 -16.53 -0.86
N PHE A 362 11.95 -16.45 0.46
CA PHE A 362 10.70 -16.52 1.23
C PHE A 362 10.75 -15.53 2.39
N GLY A 363 9.61 -14.93 2.75
CA GLY A 363 9.52 -13.94 3.83
C GLY A 363 8.62 -14.40 4.97
N ARG A 364 8.88 -15.57 5.57
CA ARG A 364 8.00 -16.22 6.57
C ARG A 364 8.63 -16.32 7.96
N ASP A 365 7.80 -16.56 8.96
CA ASP A 365 8.15 -16.54 10.40
C ASP A 365 8.36 -17.92 11.04
N ALA A 366 8.64 -18.95 10.24
CA ALA A 366 8.74 -20.32 10.74
C ALA A 366 10.17 -20.86 10.66
N SER A 367 10.69 -21.36 11.77
CA SER A 367 11.99 -22.02 11.82
C SER A 367 11.91 -23.52 11.52
N CYS A 368 13.04 -24.20 11.38
CA CYS A 368 13.06 -25.67 11.25
C CYS A 368 12.48 -26.44 12.42
N ALA A 369 12.44 -25.81 13.59
CA ALA A 369 11.88 -26.41 14.79
C ALA A 369 10.34 -26.36 14.81
N GLU A 370 9.70 -25.65 13.88
CA GLU A 370 8.27 -25.31 13.91
C GLU A 370 7.55 -25.71 12.60
N PRO A 371 7.53 -27.00 12.23
CA PRO A 371 6.97 -27.45 10.96
C PRO A 371 5.46 -27.17 10.79
N GLU A 372 4.73 -27.02 11.90
CA GLU A 372 3.33 -26.60 11.88
C GLU A 372 3.12 -25.18 11.35
N SER A 373 4.14 -24.33 11.41
CA SER A 373 4.08 -22.91 11.04
C SER A 373 4.52 -22.65 9.59
N TYR A 374 4.99 -23.65 8.84
CA TYR A 374 5.45 -23.46 7.46
C TYR A 374 4.40 -22.90 6.50
N ASN A 375 3.12 -23.10 6.80
CA ASN A 375 2.00 -22.60 5.99
C ASN A 375 1.44 -21.26 6.51
N ASN A 376 2.09 -20.64 7.50
CA ASN A 376 1.71 -19.29 7.91
C ASN A 376 1.80 -18.34 6.71
N PRO A 377 0.90 -17.34 6.62
CA PRO A 377 0.98 -16.31 5.60
C PRO A 377 2.35 -15.61 5.63
N PRO A 378 2.94 -15.32 4.46
CA PRO A 378 4.17 -14.54 4.37
C PRO A 378 4.03 -13.17 5.04
N LEU A 379 5.11 -12.71 5.68
CA LEU A 379 5.24 -11.40 6.31
C LEU A 379 5.87 -10.37 5.38
N LEU A 380 6.78 -10.82 4.50
CA LEU A 380 7.43 -10.01 3.48
C LEU A 380 7.40 -10.76 2.12
N PRO A 381 7.44 -10.03 1.00
CA PRO A 381 7.50 -10.66 -0.31
C PRO A 381 8.78 -11.47 -0.51
N GLY A 382 8.65 -12.66 -1.11
CA GLY A 382 9.78 -13.47 -1.56
C GLY A 382 9.65 -13.88 -3.02
N TRP A 383 10.75 -14.16 -3.72
CA TRP A 383 10.68 -14.48 -5.14
C TRP A 383 10.04 -15.84 -5.43
N GLN A 384 10.07 -16.78 -4.47
CA GLN A 384 9.46 -18.10 -4.56
C GLN A 384 8.07 -18.15 -3.88
N GLU A 385 7.65 -17.06 -3.22
CA GLU A 385 6.27 -16.91 -2.75
C GLU A 385 5.29 -16.81 -3.93
N MET A 386 4.00 -17.02 -3.65
CA MET A 386 2.95 -17.10 -4.67
C MET A 386 1.98 -15.92 -4.60
N ASP A 387 1.37 -15.60 -5.75
CA ASP A 387 0.36 -14.56 -5.88
C ASP A 387 0.86 -13.21 -5.33
N GLY A 388 0.03 -12.45 -4.61
CA GLY A 388 0.43 -11.17 -4.03
C GLY A 388 1.49 -11.28 -2.92
N ASP A 389 1.82 -12.48 -2.45
CA ASP A 389 2.94 -12.68 -1.52
C ASP A 389 4.29 -12.71 -2.25
N SER A 390 4.28 -12.80 -3.58
CA SER A 390 5.50 -12.77 -4.37
C SER A 390 6.03 -11.35 -4.58
N VAL A 391 7.34 -11.25 -4.80
CA VAL A 391 7.96 -10.02 -5.31
C VAL A 391 7.34 -9.69 -6.67
N LEU A 392 7.04 -8.41 -6.88
CA LEU A 392 6.44 -7.97 -8.14
C LEU A 392 7.51 -7.57 -9.16
N ILE A 393 7.42 -8.12 -10.37
CA ILE A 393 8.19 -7.70 -11.53
C ILE A 393 7.23 -7.03 -12.51
N ASN A 394 7.44 -5.73 -12.77
CA ASN A 394 6.51 -4.91 -13.58
C ASN A 394 5.04 -5.08 -13.14
N GLY A 395 4.81 -5.05 -11.82
CA GLY A 395 3.48 -5.18 -11.23
C GLY A 395 2.86 -6.58 -11.29
N ARG A 396 3.63 -7.62 -11.66
CA ARG A 396 3.18 -9.02 -11.70
C ARG A 396 3.96 -9.89 -10.71
N PRO A 397 3.29 -10.81 -9.98
CA PRO A 397 3.98 -11.76 -9.11
C PRO A 397 5.04 -12.56 -9.86
N LEU A 398 6.23 -12.67 -9.26
CA LEU A 398 7.33 -13.46 -9.81
C LEU A 398 7.02 -14.96 -9.75
N ASN A 399 6.43 -15.45 -8.65
CA ASN A 399 5.99 -16.84 -8.49
C ASN A 399 7.07 -17.89 -8.86
N GLY A 400 8.32 -17.62 -8.50
CA GLY A 400 9.46 -18.48 -8.84
C GLY A 400 9.87 -18.46 -10.32
N ALA A 401 9.33 -17.56 -11.15
CA ALA A 401 9.58 -17.50 -12.58
C ALA A 401 10.96 -16.91 -12.92
N LEU A 402 11.99 -17.67 -12.59
CA LEU A 402 13.40 -17.39 -12.87
C LEU A 402 13.91 -18.32 -13.97
N GLN A 403 14.70 -17.76 -14.90
CA GLN A 403 15.47 -18.54 -15.86
C GLN A 403 16.94 -18.41 -15.52
N THR A 404 17.59 -19.53 -15.25
CA THR A 404 19.00 -19.55 -14.84
C THR A 404 19.87 -20.33 -15.82
N GLN A 405 21.14 -19.92 -15.89
CA GLN A 405 22.19 -20.63 -16.59
C GLN A 405 23.23 -21.09 -15.56
N ASP A 406 23.52 -22.39 -15.57
CA ASP A 406 24.58 -22.98 -14.76
C ASP A 406 25.94 -22.65 -15.42
N PRO A 407 26.83 -21.89 -14.75
CA PRO A 407 28.16 -21.61 -15.28
C PRO A 407 29.08 -22.86 -15.27
N GLY A 408 28.60 -24.01 -14.79
CA GLY A 408 29.27 -25.31 -14.87
C GLY A 408 30.20 -25.60 -13.69
N GLN A 409 30.07 -24.89 -12.57
CA GLN A 409 30.79 -25.15 -11.32
C GLN A 409 29.79 -25.16 -10.16
N PRO A 410 29.55 -26.32 -9.51
CA PRO A 410 28.89 -26.37 -8.22
C PRO A 410 29.89 -26.06 -7.08
N PRO A 411 29.44 -25.43 -5.97
CA PRO A 411 28.09 -24.89 -5.73
C PRO A 411 27.83 -23.57 -6.51
N PRO A 412 26.58 -23.03 -6.50
CA PRO A 412 26.22 -21.70 -7.03
C PRO A 412 27.23 -20.59 -6.68
N PRO A 413 27.21 -19.44 -7.38
CA PRO A 413 26.02 -18.78 -7.95
C PRO A 413 25.59 -19.24 -9.35
N LEU A 414 24.28 -19.25 -9.60
CA LEU A 414 23.72 -19.40 -10.94
C LEU A 414 23.52 -18.03 -11.57
N GLN A 415 23.81 -17.89 -12.86
CA GLN A 415 23.48 -16.67 -13.59
C GLN A 415 21.97 -16.62 -13.83
N VAL A 416 21.31 -15.54 -13.43
CA VAL A 416 19.93 -15.25 -13.78
C VAL A 416 19.90 -14.58 -15.15
N THR A 417 19.27 -15.25 -16.12
CA THR A 417 19.13 -14.79 -17.50
C THR A 417 17.79 -14.12 -17.77
N ALA A 418 16.76 -14.44 -16.97
CA ALA A 418 15.50 -13.72 -16.99
C ALA A 418 14.77 -13.81 -15.64
N ILE A 419 14.04 -12.75 -15.30
CA ILE A 419 13.19 -12.65 -14.11
C ILE A 419 11.77 -12.26 -14.56
N GLY A 420 10.77 -13.07 -14.22
CA GLY A 420 9.38 -12.81 -14.60
C GLY A 420 9.15 -12.79 -16.12
N GLY A 421 9.98 -13.50 -16.89
CA GLY A 421 9.95 -13.49 -18.36
C GLY A 421 10.67 -12.30 -19.02
N HIS A 422 11.34 -11.45 -18.25
CA HIS A 422 12.15 -10.35 -18.77
C HIS A 422 13.63 -10.67 -18.70
N SER A 423 14.36 -10.47 -19.80
CA SER A 423 15.84 -10.42 -19.77
C SER A 423 16.26 -9.31 -18.82
N VAL A 424 17.23 -9.59 -17.95
CA VAL A 424 17.84 -8.57 -17.09
C VAL A 424 19.29 -8.45 -17.51
N ASP A 425 19.58 -7.45 -18.31
CA ASP A 425 20.91 -7.16 -18.80
C ASP A 425 21.57 -6.08 -17.95
N ILE A 426 22.90 -6.14 -17.83
CA ILE A 426 23.67 -5.02 -17.30
C ILE A 426 23.37 -3.80 -18.18
N ILE A 427 23.18 -2.65 -17.54
CA ILE A 427 22.75 -1.34 -18.08
C ILE A 427 21.25 -1.10 -18.09
N ASP A 428 20.42 -2.12 -17.83
CA ASP A 428 18.98 -1.93 -17.76
C ASP A 428 18.63 -0.90 -16.70
N SER A 429 17.75 0.03 -17.07
CA SER A 429 17.21 1.00 -16.12
C SER A 429 16.10 0.32 -15.33
N VAL A 430 16.17 0.41 -14.01
CA VAL A 430 15.16 -0.19 -13.13
C VAL A 430 14.71 0.81 -12.09
N ARG A 431 13.50 0.59 -11.57
CA ARG A 431 13.02 1.16 -10.31
C ARG A 431 12.86 0.02 -9.32
N VAL A 432 13.41 0.17 -8.13
CA VAL A 432 13.39 -0.86 -7.08
C VAL A 432 12.70 -0.32 -5.85
N THR A 433 11.82 -1.14 -5.28
CA THR A 433 11.14 -0.86 -4.00
C THR A 433 11.55 -1.92 -2.98
N GLY A 434 11.92 -1.53 -1.76
CA GLY A 434 12.33 -2.46 -0.70
C GLY A 434 12.64 -1.77 0.62
N ALA A 435 13.29 -2.48 1.54
CA ALA A 435 13.84 -1.89 2.76
C ALA A 435 15.31 -1.50 2.55
N LEU A 436 15.69 -0.27 2.92
CA LEU A 436 17.09 0.16 2.93
C LEU A 436 17.74 -0.27 4.26
N VAL A 437 18.82 -1.03 4.16
CA VAL A 437 19.49 -1.67 5.29
C VAL A 437 20.99 -1.41 5.26
N LEU A 438 21.66 -1.69 6.39
CA LEU A 438 23.07 -2.04 6.37
C LEU A 438 23.22 -3.54 6.58
N ASP A 439 24.06 -4.17 5.76
CA ASP A 439 24.56 -5.52 6.01
C ASP A 439 25.82 -5.48 6.90
N CYS A 440 25.66 -5.94 8.12
CA CYS A 440 26.63 -6.01 9.18
C CYS A 440 27.35 -7.37 9.20
N GLY A 441 26.96 -8.32 8.34
CA GLY A 441 27.53 -9.66 8.25
C GLY A 441 28.85 -9.73 7.48
N HIS A 442 29.07 -8.83 6.52
CA HIS A 442 30.21 -8.89 5.60
C HIS A 442 31.47 -8.12 6.06
N THR A 443 31.54 -7.64 7.31
CA THR A 443 32.78 -7.03 7.82
C THR A 443 33.79 -8.13 8.15
N GLY A 444 34.69 -8.45 7.21
CA GLY A 444 35.73 -9.49 7.38
C GLY A 444 36.74 -9.25 8.51
N ASP A 445 36.68 -8.09 9.18
CA ASP A 445 37.40 -7.82 10.41
C ASP A 445 36.48 -7.99 11.60
N LEU A 446 37.00 -8.59 12.67
CA LEU A 446 36.43 -8.66 14.03
C LEU A 446 36.30 -7.24 14.60
N GLY A 447 35.47 -6.40 13.96
CA GLY A 447 35.01 -5.15 14.51
C GLY A 447 34.55 -5.42 15.93
N THR A 448 34.97 -4.57 16.85
CA THR A 448 34.57 -4.72 18.25
C THR A 448 33.06 -4.93 18.30
N LEU A 449 32.57 -5.80 19.19
CA LEU A 449 31.15 -6.16 19.34
C LEU A 449 30.15 -4.97 19.37
N PHE A 450 30.65 -3.73 19.44
CA PHE A 450 29.96 -2.46 19.59
C PHE A 450 29.81 -1.62 18.31
N ASP A 451 30.44 -1.96 17.16
CA ASP A 451 30.23 -1.25 15.87
C ASP A 451 30.32 -2.21 14.67
N ARG A 452 29.50 -3.27 14.68
CA ARG A 452 29.52 -4.31 13.63
C ARG A 452 29.08 -3.77 12.26
N CYS A 453 28.06 -2.93 12.23
CA CYS A 453 27.54 -2.39 10.97
C CYS A 453 28.44 -1.29 10.37
N GLN A 454 29.45 -0.81 11.11
CA GLN A 454 30.34 0.27 10.68
C GLN A 454 29.53 1.44 10.12
N ALA A 455 28.43 1.80 10.79
CA ALA A 455 27.38 2.63 10.23
C ALA A 455 27.90 4.02 9.83
N SER A 456 28.81 4.58 10.64
CA SER A 456 29.43 5.88 10.41
C SER A 456 30.67 5.84 9.48
N ASN A 457 31.12 4.64 9.07
CA ASN A 457 32.32 4.48 8.28
C ASN A 457 31.99 4.35 6.79
N ALA A 458 32.19 5.45 6.06
CA ALA A 458 31.93 5.52 4.61
C ALA A 458 32.74 4.54 3.77
N SER A 459 33.88 4.02 4.27
CA SER A 459 34.72 3.07 3.53
C SER A 459 34.15 1.64 3.46
N TYR A 460 33.11 1.34 4.27
CA TYR A 460 32.41 0.07 4.24
C TYR A 460 31.19 0.21 3.32
N ALA A 461 31.27 -0.42 2.16
CA ALA A 461 30.21 -0.49 1.16
C ALA A 461 29.23 -1.63 1.51
N ASN A 462 28.43 -1.41 2.55
CA ASN A 462 27.49 -2.39 3.09
C ASN A 462 26.04 -1.87 3.13
N GLN A 463 25.75 -0.85 2.33
CA GLN A 463 24.41 -0.32 2.13
C GLN A 463 23.66 -1.14 1.08
N GLU A 464 22.45 -1.57 1.42
CA GLU A 464 21.70 -2.49 0.58
C GLU A 464 20.21 -2.16 0.55
N ILE A 465 19.53 -2.66 -0.49
CA ILE A 465 18.08 -2.86 -0.44
C ILE A 465 17.81 -4.35 -0.26
N HIS A 466 17.40 -4.72 0.96
CA HIS A 466 17.13 -6.10 1.35
C HIS A 466 16.02 -6.11 2.42
N PRO A 467 14.88 -6.79 2.22
CA PRO A 467 14.49 -7.44 0.98
C PRO A 467 13.91 -6.43 -0.02
N ILE A 468 14.00 -6.79 -1.29
CA ILE A 468 13.27 -6.13 -2.37
C ILE A 468 11.81 -6.62 -2.40
N TYR A 469 10.87 -5.69 -2.54
CA TYR A 469 9.43 -5.96 -2.66
C TYR A 469 8.94 -5.96 -4.11
N ALA A 470 9.55 -5.11 -4.95
CA ALA A 470 9.20 -4.97 -6.35
C ALA A 470 10.37 -4.42 -7.19
N ILE A 471 10.44 -4.88 -8.45
CA ILE A 471 11.36 -4.39 -9.47
C ILE A 471 10.53 -4.01 -10.69
N ASP A 472 10.62 -2.76 -11.12
CA ASP A 472 10.09 -2.32 -12.41
C ASP A 472 11.24 -2.14 -13.39
N ILE A 473 11.24 -2.96 -14.44
CA ILE A 473 12.18 -2.87 -15.55
C ILE A 473 11.67 -1.76 -16.47
N ILE A 474 12.49 -0.72 -16.65
CA ILE A 474 12.11 0.47 -17.39
C ILE A 474 12.39 0.26 -18.87
N ASN A 475 11.38 -0.23 -19.59
CA ASN A 475 11.45 -0.57 -21.01
C ASN A 475 10.29 0.02 -21.84
N ALA A 476 9.61 1.03 -21.31
CA ALA A 476 8.56 1.76 -22.01
C ALA A 476 8.97 2.18 -23.43
N THR A 477 8.05 2.02 -24.39
CA THR A 477 8.27 2.43 -25.78
C THR A 477 7.65 3.80 -26.05
N SER A 478 8.27 4.60 -26.92
CA SER A 478 7.71 5.90 -27.31
C SER A 478 6.44 5.71 -28.13
N GLN A 479 5.29 5.79 -27.47
CA GLN A 479 3.97 5.71 -28.08
C GLN A 479 3.18 6.98 -27.78
N GLU A 480 2.33 7.39 -28.73
CA GLU A 480 1.30 8.41 -28.47
C GLU A 480 0.31 7.95 -27.38
N ASN A 481 0.14 6.63 -27.24
CA ASN A 481 -0.66 6.04 -26.18
C ASN A 481 0.07 6.11 -24.82
N LEU A 482 -0.53 6.82 -23.86
CA LEU A 482 0.01 7.02 -22.52
C LEU A 482 -0.24 5.81 -21.59
N SER A 483 -1.05 4.85 -22.03
CA SER A 483 -1.41 3.66 -21.25
C SER A 483 -0.16 2.91 -20.80
N GLY A 484 -0.10 2.62 -19.51
CA GLY A 484 1.03 1.94 -18.89
C GLY A 484 1.22 2.34 -17.45
N VAL A 485 2.39 2.00 -16.91
CA VAL A 485 2.74 2.29 -15.52
C VAL A 485 3.78 3.39 -15.49
N TRP A 486 3.52 4.39 -14.65
CA TRP A 486 4.35 5.56 -14.48
C TRP A 486 4.81 5.64 -13.03
N GLY A 487 6.07 6.02 -12.82
CA GLY A 487 6.62 6.29 -11.49
C GLY A 487 7.00 7.76 -11.39
N ASP A 488 6.75 8.38 -10.23
CA ASP A 488 7.24 9.73 -9.97
C ASP A 488 8.54 9.76 -9.16
N ASN A 489 9.11 10.95 -9.04
CA ASN A 489 10.31 11.20 -8.22
C ASN A 489 10.05 11.13 -6.71
N TYR A 490 8.82 10.92 -6.23
CA TYR A 490 8.50 10.69 -4.81
C TYR A 490 8.22 9.20 -4.52
N GLY A 491 8.48 8.32 -5.49
CA GLY A 491 8.30 6.88 -5.37
C GLY A 491 6.86 6.38 -5.56
N MET A 492 5.91 7.26 -5.91
CA MET A 492 4.52 6.85 -6.15
C MET A 492 4.37 6.19 -7.52
N THR A 493 3.37 5.32 -7.65
CA THR A 493 3.08 4.59 -8.90
C THR A 493 1.71 4.97 -9.43
N TYR A 494 1.63 5.24 -10.72
CA TYR A 494 0.43 5.66 -11.43
C TYR A 494 0.13 4.69 -12.57
N TYR A 495 -1.03 4.05 -12.50
CA TYR A 495 -1.53 3.15 -13.53
C TYR A 495 -2.42 3.97 -14.46
N VAL A 496 -1.93 4.24 -15.66
CA VAL A 496 -2.56 5.15 -16.61
C VAL A 496 -3.27 4.35 -17.69
N SER A 497 -4.51 4.77 -18.01
CA SER A 497 -5.31 4.26 -19.12
C SER A 497 -5.69 5.41 -20.04
N HIS A 498 -5.38 5.29 -21.33
CA HIS A 498 -5.68 6.31 -22.35
C HIS A 498 -6.70 5.72 -23.33
N VAL A 499 -7.93 6.23 -23.29
CA VAL A 499 -9.08 5.75 -24.08
C VAL A 499 -9.65 6.90 -24.91
N GLY A 500 -9.44 6.85 -26.23
CA GLY A 500 -9.71 8.02 -27.09
C GLY A 500 -8.83 9.19 -26.63
N ASP A 501 -9.45 10.36 -26.40
CA ASP A 501 -8.77 11.52 -25.82
C ASP A 501 -8.82 11.54 -24.28
N THR A 502 -9.47 10.55 -23.65
CA THR A 502 -9.67 10.54 -22.19
C THR A 502 -8.52 9.80 -21.49
N VAL A 503 -7.95 10.43 -20.47
CA VAL A 503 -6.90 9.85 -19.63
C VAL A 503 -7.45 9.61 -18.23
N TRP A 504 -7.28 8.38 -17.78
CA TRP A 504 -7.57 7.93 -16.43
C TRP A 504 -6.28 7.53 -15.73
N TRP A 505 -6.22 7.73 -14.42
CA TRP A 505 -5.26 6.97 -13.62
C TRP A 505 -5.76 6.56 -12.26
N PHE A 506 -5.10 5.55 -11.71
CA PHE A 506 -5.01 5.28 -10.29
C PHE A 506 -3.57 5.48 -9.83
N GLY A 507 -3.34 6.37 -8.87
CA GLY A 507 -2.07 6.56 -8.18
C GLY A 507 -2.08 5.86 -6.82
N MET A 508 -1.00 5.18 -6.45
CA MET A 508 -0.84 4.58 -5.12
C MET A 508 0.61 4.60 -4.63
N GLY A 509 0.76 4.59 -3.31
CA GLY A 509 2.07 4.45 -2.65
C GLY A 509 2.72 3.09 -2.93
N PRO A 510 4.05 2.98 -2.78
CA PRO A 510 4.74 1.70 -2.82
C PRO A 510 4.21 0.74 -1.75
N PHE A 511 4.51 -0.56 -1.88
CA PHE A 511 4.20 -1.53 -0.84
C PHE A 511 4.74 -1.04 0.52
N ARG A 512 3.95 -1.23 1.57
CA ARG A 512 4.22 -0.70 2.93
C ARG A 512 4.17 0.83 3.06
N ASN A 513 3.69 1.55 2.05
CA ASN A 513 3.30 2.96 2.17
C ASN A 513 1.80 3.12 1.90
N GLY A 514 1.00 3.14 2.97
CA GLY A 514 -0.45 3.32 2.91
C GLY A 514 -0.92 4.77 2.85
N ASN A 515 -0.03 5.73 2.61
CA ASN A 515 -0.34 7.17 2.77
C ASN A 515 -0.75 7.88 1.47
N PHE A 516 -0.77 7.18 0.34
CA PHE A 516 -1.10 7.78 -0.97
C PHE A 516 -2.03 6.86 -1.78
N ALA A 517 -3.19 7.40 -2.17
CA ALA A 517 -4.12 6.77 -3.09
C ALA A 517 -5.00 7.83 -3.76
N GLN A 518 -4.98 7.89 -5.09
CA GLN A 518 -5.60 8.97 -5.85
C GLN A 518 -6.17 8.46 -7.18
N VAL A 519 -7.25 9.06 -7.65
CA VAL A 519 -7.76 8.84 -9.02
C VAL A 519 -7.74 10.14 -9.81
N PHE A 520 -7.65 10.04 -11.13
CA PHE A 520 -7.69 11.19 -12.04
C PHE A 520 -8.53 10.89 -13.25
N LEU A 521 -9.18 11.95 -13.74
CA LEU A 521 -9.86 12.00 -15.02
C LEU A 521 -9.44 13.29 -15.73
N GLY A 522 -8.97 13.17 -16.97
CA GLY A 522 -8.64 14.29 -17.82
C GLY A 522 -8.76 13.98 -19.29
N VAL A 523 -8.41 14.97 -20.10
CA VAL A 523 -8.42 14.92 -21.56
C VAL A 523 -7.02 15.24 -22.06
N SER A 524 -6.48 14.40 -22.94
CA SER A 524 -5.23 14.66 -23.64
C SER A 524 -5.50 15.41 -24.94
N THR A 525 -4.86 16.57 -25.11
CA THR A 525 -4.89 17.36 -26.35
C THR A 525 -3.53 18.00 -26.58
N ASP A 526 -3.04 17.93 -27.83
CA ASP A 526 -1.86 18.66 -28.32
C ASP A 526 -0.64 18.67 -27.37
N GLY A 527 -0.22 17.49 -26.90
CA GLY A 527 0.96 17.36 -26.04
C GLY A 527 0.74 17.78 -24.58
N THR A 528 -0.52 17.96 -24.18
CA THR A 528 -0.92 18.23 -22.79
C THR A 528 -2.01 17.28 -22.31
N ILE A 529 -2.20 17.23 -21.00
CA ILE A 529 -3.32 16.57 -20.33
C ILE A 529 -3.93 17.58 -19.37
N GLU A 530 -5.23 17.82 -19.47
CA GLU A 530 -5.98 18.68 -18.56
C GLU A 530 -7.06 17.89 -17.86
N GLY A 531 -7.14 17.99 -16.54
CA GLY A 531 -8.13 17.23 -15.78
C GLY A 531 -8.19 17.61 -14.31
N SER A 532 -8.66 16.69 -13.50
CA SER A 532 -8.68 16.83 -12.05
C SER A 532 -8.42 15.48 -11.40
N TRP A 533 -7.77 15.53 -10.24
CA TRP A 533 -7.54 14.36 -9.41
C TRP A 533 -8.28 14.49 -8.09
N GLN A 534 -8.50 13.35 -7.44
CA GLN A 534 -9.12 13.27 -6.12
C GLN A 534 -8.50 12.12 -5.34
N ASP A 535 -8.09 12.38 -4.10
CA ASP A 535 -7.69 11.33 -3.16
C ASP A 535 -8.89 10.42 -2.85
N VAL A 536 -8.65 9.13 -2.72
CA VAL A 536 -9.67 8.14 -2.36
C VAL A 536 -9.37 7.55 -0.98
N PRO A 537 -10.39 7.13 -0.21
CA PRO A 537 -10.22 6.69 1.17
C PRO A 537 -9.65 5.27 1.31
N LEU A 538 -8.75 4.90 0.40
CA LEU A 538 -7.77 3.83 0.56
C LEU A 538 -6.54 4.32 1.35
N ALA A 539 -6.29 5.63 1.33
CA ALA A 539 -5.24 6.31 2.08
C ALA A 539 -5.82 7.53 2.83
N PRO A 540 -5.10 8.11 3.80
CA PRO A 540 -5.59 9.22 4.64
C PRO A 540 -5.84 10.56 3.92
N GLY A 541 -5.45 10.68 2.65
CA GLY A 541 -5.66 11.87 1.82
C GLY A 541 -7.14 12.08 1.48
N VAL A 542 -7.54 13.35 1.36
CA VAL A 542 -8.90 13.78 0.96
C VAL A 542 -8.87 14.99 0.02
N SER A 543 -7.69 15.36 -0.48
CA SER A 543 -7.49 16.51 -1.35
C SER A 543 -7.88 16.20 -2.79
N GLY A 544 -8.12 17.25 -3.58
CA GLY A 544 -8.47 17.15 -4.99
C GLY A 544 -8.38 18.49 -5.67
N GLU A 545 -7.66 18.56 -6.78
CA GLU A 545 -7.34 19.81 -7.47
C GLU A 545 -7.36 19.61 -9.00
N PRO A 546 -7.62 20.68 -9.78
CA PRO A 546 -7.32 20.69 -11.21
C PRO A 546 -5.83 20.45 -11.43
N LEU A 547 -5.50 19.72 -12.49
CA LEU A 547 -4.12 19.42 -12.85
C LEU A 547 -3.94 19.54 -14.35
N GLN A 548 -2.83 20.17 -14.73
CA GLN A 548 -2.38 20.25 -16.11
C GLN A 548 -0.97 19.67 -16.22
N LEU A 549 -0.79 18.77 -17.18
CA LEU A 549 0.48 18.11 -17.47
C LEU A 549 0.92 18.43 -18.88
N SER A 550 2.22 18.66 -19.06
CA SER A 550 2.88 18.60 -20.36
C SER A 550 3.42 17.19 -20.62
N ILE A 551 3.34 16.75 -21.87
CA ILE A 551 3.80 15.44 -22.33
C ILE A 551 5.11 15.61 -23.09
N ASP A 552 6.20 15.05 -22.56
CA ASP A 552 7.45 14.86 -23.31
C ASP A 552 7.52 13.41 -23.79
N THR A 553 6.99 13.16 -24.99
CA THR A 553 6.95 11.81 -25.61
C THR A 553 8.33 11.28 -25.98
N THR A 554 9.33 12.16 -26.12
CA THR A 554 10.70 11.74 -26.44
C THR A 554 11.39 11.18 -25.20
N ARG A 555 11.13 11.78 -24.03
CA ARG A 555 11.71 11.37 -22.76
C ARG A 555 10.78 10.47 -21.93
N MET A 556 9.55 10.23 -22.41
CA MET A 556 8.52 9.50 -21.68
C MET A 556 8.24 10.13 -20.31
N LEU A 557 8.11 11.46 -20.30
CA LEU A 557 7.85 12.23 -19.08
C LEU A 557 6.50 12.92 -19.12
N LEU A 558 5.85 12.97 -17.96
CA LEU A 558 4.79 13.94 -17.69
C LEU A 558 5.34 14.94 -16.67
N MET A 559 5.07 16.22 -16.89
CA MET A 559 5.50 17.29 -16.00
C MET A 559 4.32 18.23 -15.73
N PRO A 560 4.01 18.55 -14.47
CA PRO A 560 3.00 19.53 -14.15
C PRO A 560 3.36 20.89 -14.72
N THR A 561 2.36 21.59 -15.22
CA THR A 561 2.47 23.00 -15.61
C THR A 561 1.70 23.92 -14.67
N SER A 562 0.90 23.34 -13.77
CA SER A 562 0.20 24.00 -12.68
C SER A 562 1.09 24.19 -11.45
N SER A 563 0.77 25.20 -10.64
CA SER A 563 1.46 25.51 -9.37
C SER A 563 0.74 24.86 -8.17
N ASP A 564 0.22 23.66 -8.36
CA ASP A 564 -0.56 22.93 -7.35
C ASP A 564 0.35 22.07 -6.44
N SER A 565 -0.26 21.27 -5.56
CA SER A 565 0.46 20.37 -4.64
C SER A 565 1.30 19.28 -5.32
N LEU A 566 1.15 19.09 -6.64
CA LEU A 566 1.93 18.16 -7.46
C LEU A 566 2.96 18.88 -8.34
N ALA A 567 3.11 20.21 -8.25
CA ALA A 567 3.96 21.02 -9.14
C ALA A 567 5.43 20.59 -9.22
N ASP A 568 5.98 20.02 -8.14
CA ASP A 568 7.37 19.55 -8.07
C ASP A 568 7.54 18.07 -8.47
N ARG A 569 6.43 17.40 -8.81
CA ARG A 569 6.46 16.02 -9.26
C ARG A 569 6.84 15.95 -10.74
N ARG A 570 7.46 14.84 -11.11
CA ARG A 570 7.68 14.46 -12.49
C ARG A 570 7.48 12.98 -12.63
N TRP A 571 6.78 12.57 -13.67
CA TRP A 571 6.49 11.17 -13.92
C TRP A 571 7.33 10.66 -15.06
N ARG A 572 7.82 9.44 -14.93
CA ARG A 572 8.48 8.68 -15.99
C ARG A 572 7.69 7.42 -16.28
N LYS A 573 7.44 7.14 -17.56
CA LYS A 573 6.84 5.87 -17.96
C LYS A 573 7.84 4.76 -17.69
N LEU A 574 7.43 3.77 -16.92
CA LEU A 574 8.24 2.61 -16.56
C LEU A 574 8.12 1.56 -17.66
N TYR A 575 6.89 1.13 -17.94
CA TYR A 575 6.57 0.16 -18.98
C TYR A 575 5.17 0.41 -19.55
N ASP A 576 4.96 -0.08 -20.76
CA ASP A 576 3.67 0.02 -21.45
C ASP A 576 2.62 -0.88 -20.78
N ALA A 577 1.34 -0.54 -20.97
CA ALA A 577 0.27 -1.41 -20.52
C ALA A 577 0.40 -2.78 -21.22
N PRO A 578 0.20 -3.89 -20.50
CA PRO A 578 0.15 -5.20 -21.14
C PRO A 578 -0.88 -5.17 -22.27
N ALA A 579 -0.55 -5.83 -23.39
CA ALA A 579 -1.54 -6.02 -24.44
C ALA A 579 -2.81 -6.67 -23.83
N PRO A 580 -4.01 -6.23 -24.20
CA PRO A 580 -5.23 -6.82 -23.68
C PRO A 580 -5.19 -8.34 -23.90
N SER A 581 -5.40 -9.13 -22.85
CA SER A 581 -5.65 -10.56 -23.05
C SER A 581 -6.91 -10.69 -23.88
N VAL A 582 -6.80 -11.29 -25.06
CA VAL A 582 -7.99 -11.66 -25.85
C VAL A 582 -8.73 -12.72 -25.03
N PRO A 583 -10.02 -12.51 -24.70
CA PRO A 583 -10.78 -13.43 -23.86
C PRO A 583 -10.91 -14.84 -24.44
#